data_AF-A0A966PVN4-F1
#
_entry.id   AF-A0A966PVN4-F1
#
_cell.length_a   1.000
_cell.length_b   1.000
_cell.length_c   1.000
_cell.angle_alpha   90.00
_cell.angle_beta   90.00
_cell.angle_gamma   90.00
#
_symmetry.space_group_name_H-M   'P 1'
#
loop_
_entity.id
_entity.type
_entity.pdbx_description
1 polymer ?
#
loop_
_entity_poly.entity_id
_entity_poly.type
_entity_poly.pdbx_seq_one_letter_code
_entity_poly.pdbx_strand_id
1 'polypeptide(L)'
;MNVVVQGTSDFNEYNIFLRAMGVAMSGMSEDDIELNVYSVGPAKINSMVMEFVNLSERGMKARGKKIRYYKVPFSWVEENMEYMNYFAFMSKPKQPVSKLIAKAELQGKEIGIFRY
;
A
#
# COMPACT_ATOMS: atom_id res chain seq x y z
N MET A 1 -9.83 5.10 -4.57
CA MET A 1 -9.23 4.44 -3.40
C MET A 1 -7.78 4.86 -3.18
N ASN A 2 -7.43 5.22 -1.94
CA ASN A 2 -6.09 5.59 -1.49
C ASN A 2 -5.52 4.48 -0.60
N VAL A 3 -4.40 3.89 -1.02
CA VAL A 3 -3.74 2.77 -0.37
C VAL A 3 -2.35 3.19 0.09
N VAL A 4 -2.05 2.99 1.37
CA VAL A 4 -0.71 3.18 1.92
C VAL A 4 0.01 1.84 1.89
N VAL A 5 1.23 1.84 1.38
CA VAL A 5 2.10 0.66 1.34
C VAL A 5 3.36 0.94 2.14
N GLN A 6 3.64 0.08 3.11
CA GLN A 6 4.83 0.17 3.95
C GLN A 6 5.40 -1.23 4.19
N GLY A 7 6.71 -1.31 4.44
CA GLY A 7 7.29 -2.52 4.99
C GLY A 7 8.56 -2.28 5.77
N THR A 8 9.15 -3.36 6.28
CA THR A 8 10.46 -3.32 6.93
C THR A 8 11.60 -3.35 5.89
N SER A 9 12.80 -2.96 6.30
CA SER A 9 14.02 -2.98 5.44
C SER A 9 14.36 -4.36 4.90
N ASP A 10 13.98 -5.40 5.64
CA ASP A 10 14.43 -6.76 5.39
C ASP A 10 13.43 -7.55 4.53
N PHE A 11 12.22 -7.01 4.34
CA PHE A 11 11.20 -7.62 3.48
C PHE A 11 11.65 -7.60 2.02
N ASN A 12 11.58 -8.74 1.34
CA ASN A 12 12.02 -8.87 -0.05
C ASN A 12 11.16 -9.80 -0.92
N GLU A 13 10.02 -10.25 -0.43
CA GLU A 13 9.20 -11.29 -1.03
C GLU A 13 8.12 -10.70 -1.96
N TYR A 14 8.46 -10.51 -3.25
CA TYR A 14 7.57 -9.85 -4.22
C TYR A 14 6.20 -10.53 -4.38
N ASN A 15 6.15 -11.87 -4.33
CA ASN A 15 4.87 -12.60 -4.42
C ASN A 15 3.92 -12.28 -3.25
N ILE A 16 4.48 -12.03 -2.07
CA ILE A 16 3.69 -11.62 -0.90
C ILE A 16 3.19 -10.19 -1.08
N PHE A 17 4.04 -9.31 -1.60
CA PHE A 17 3.64 -7.96 -1.99
C PHE A 17 2.51 -7.96 -3.03
N LEU A 18 2.57 -8.80 -4.07
CA LEU A 18 1.49 -8.91 -5.07
C LEU A 18 0.17 -9.36 -4.45
N ARG A 19 0.21 -10.30 -3.50
CA ARG A 19 -0.99 -10.68 -2.73
C ARG A 19 -1.53 -9.52 -1.92
N ALA A 20 -0.66 -8.76 -1.26
CA ALA A 20 -1.06 -7.59 -0.49
C ALA A 20 -1.79 -6.55 -1.35
N MET A 21 -1.26 -6.28 -2.55
CA MET A 21 -1.92 -5.39 -3.50
C MET A 21 -3.22 -5.97 -4.04
N GLY A 22 -3.30 -7.29 -4.27
CA GLY A 22 -4.55 -7.96 -4.66
C GLY A 22 -5.65 -7.80 -3.62
N VAL A 23 -5.32 -7.95 -2.34
CA VAL A 23 -6.27 -7.70 -1.24
C VAL A 23 -6.69 -6.23 -1.21
N ALA A 24 -5.73 -5.29 -1.29
CA ALA A 24 -6.05 -3.87 -1.33
C ALA A 24 -7.00 -3.51 -2.49
N MET A 25 -6.76 -4.07 -3.68
CA MET A 25 -7.61 -3.86 -4.86
C MET A 25 -9.00 -4.48 -4.72
N SER A 26 -9.15 -5.58 -3.97
CA SER A 26 -10.46 -6.18 -3.73
C SER A 26 -11.39 -5.30 -2.88
N GLY A 27 -10.83 -4.33 -2.15
CA GLY A 27 -11.58 -3.30 -1.42
C GLY A 27 -12.02 -2.11 -2.26
N MET A 28 -11.64 -2.03 -3.55
CA MET A 28 -12.09 -0.96 -4.43
C MET A 28 -13.58 -1.10 -4.74
N SER A 29 -14.34 -0.02 -4.62
CA SER A 29 -15.72 0.02 -5.07
C SER A 29 -15.81 0.12 -6.61
N GLU A 30 -17.02 -0.06 -7.15
CA GLU A 30 -17.26 0.17 -8.57
C GLU A 30 -16.97 1.63 -8.95
N ASP A 31 -17.36 2.57 -8.09
CA ASP A 31 -17.19 4.02 -8.24
C ASP A 31 -15.72 4.49 -8.12
N ASP A 32 -14.83 3.67 -7.59
CA ASP A 32 -13.41 3.99 -7.49
C ASP A 32 -12.74 3.99 -8.87
N ILE A 33 -12.66 5.16 -9.51
CA ILE A 33 -12.02 5.34 -10.82
C ILE A 33 -10.48 5.50 -10.74
N GLU A 34 -9.93 5.76 -9.56
CA GLU A 34 -8.49 5.89 -9.35
C GLU A 34 -8.00 5.04 -8.16
N LEU A 35 -6.87 4.35 -8.35
CA LEU A 35 -6.09 3.71 -7.29
C LEU A 35 -4.81 4.52 -7.04
N ASN A 36 -4.74 5.20 -5.90
CA ASN A 36 -3.57 5.98 -5.51
C ASN A 36 -2.74 5.18 -4.50
N VAL A 37 -1.50 4.84 -4.85
CA VAL A 37 -0.61 4.03 -4.01
C VAL A 37 0.47 4.92 -3.41
N TYR A 38 0.39 5.12 -2.09
CA TYR A 38 1.30 5.92 -1.28
C TYR A 38 2.34 5.02 -0.61
N SER A 39 3.56 5.01 -1.12
CA SER A 39 4.64 4.17 -0.59
C SER A 39 5.46 4.90 0.48
N VAL A 40 5.53 4.31 1.67
CA VAL A 40 6.28 4.80 2.84
C VAL A 40 7.47 3.89 3.11
N GLY A 41 8.41 3.87 2.16
CA GLY A 41 9.70 3.20 2.27
C GLY A 41 9.64 1.69 2.53
N PRO A 42 10.79 1.06 2.80
CA PRO A 42 12.15 1.41 2.39
C PRO A 42 12.34 1.32 0.86
N ALA A 43 13.57 1.53 0.37
CA ALA A 43 13.87 1.56 -1.08
C ALA A 43 13.32 0.34 -1.83
N LYS A 44 13.41 -0.86 -1.24
CA LYS A 44 12.91 -2.09 -1.85
C LYS A 44 11.38 -2.09 -2.01
N ILE A 45 10.63 -1.65 -1.00
CA ILE A 45 9.17 -1.49 -1.10
C ILE A 45 8.81 -0.46 -2.17
N ASN A 46 9.49 0.69 -2.19
CA ASN A 46 9.27 1.71 -3.20
C ASN A 46 9.50 1.16 -4.63
N SER A 47 10.52 0.34 -4.83
CA SER A 47 10.79 -0.33 -6.11
C SER A 47 9.67 -1.31 -6.48
N MET A 48 9.20 -2.14 -5.54
CA MET A 48 8.09 -3.06 -5.77
C MET A 48 6.79 -2.33 -6.13
N VAL A 49 6.47 -1.25 -5.43
CA VAL A 49 5.28 -0.43 -5.73
C VAL A 49 5.38 0.21 -7.11
N MET A 50 6.54 0.80 -7.44
CA MET A 50 6.77 1.41 -8.75
C MET A 50 6.60 0.37 -9.88
N GLU A 51 7.21 -0.81 -9.72
CA GLU A 51 7.09 -1.91 -10.69
C GLU A 51 5.63 -2.33 -10.87
N PHE A 52 4.91 -2.55 -9.76
CA PHE A 52 3.50 -2.91 -9.78
C PHE A 52 2.62 -1.88 -10.49
N VAL A 53 2.82 -0.60 -10.20
CA VAL A 53 2.04 0.48 -10.83
C VAL A 53 2.28 0.49 -12.33
N ASN A 54 3.54 0.38 -12.77
CA ASN A 54 3.90 0.34 -14.19
C ASN A 54 3.29 -0.88 -14.91
N LEU A 55 3.36 -2.06 -14.29
CA LEU A 55 2.80 -3.29 -14.87
C LEU A 55 1.26 -3.26 -14.90
N SER A 56 0.63 -2.61 -13.92
CA SER A 56 -0.82 -2.57 -13.78
C SER A 56 -1.48 -1.47 -14.63
N GLU A 57 -0.73 -0.45 -15.06
CA GLU A 57 -1.27 0.73 -15.74
C GLU A 57 -2.12 0.38 -16.96
N ARG A 58 -1.60 -0.47 -17.86
CA ARG A 58 -2.32 -0.89 -19.07
C ARG A 58 -3.64 -1.59 -18.72
N GLY A 59 -3.62 -2.49 -17.74
CA GLY A 59 -4.79 -3.24 -17.32
C GLY A 59 -5.83 -2.36 -16.62
N MET A 60 -5.40 -1.39 -15.83
CA MET A 60 -6.29 -0.41 -15.20
C MET A 60 -6.93 0.50 -16.24
N LYS A 61 -6.14 1.03 -17.18
CA LYS A 61 -6.61 1.90 -18.26
C LYS A 61 -7.64 1.21 -19.16
N ALA A 62 -7.43 -0.06 -19.49
CA ALA A 62 -8.39 -0.85 -20.28
C ALA A 62 -9.76 -1.00 -19.59
N ARG A 63 -9.80 -0.88 -18.26
CA ARG A 63 -11.03 -0.92 -17.45
C ARG A 63 -11.57 0.48 -17.12
N GLY A 64 -11.05 1.53 -17.75
CA GLY A 64 -11.43 2.91 -17.48
C GLY A 64 -10.95 3.46 -16.13
N LYS A 65 -10.05 2.75 -15.44
CA LYS A 65 -9.49 3.17 -14.14
C LYS A 65 -8.07 3.69 -14.30
N LYS A 66 -7.62 4.51 -13.35
CA LYS A 66 -6.23 4.99 -13.28
C LYS A 66 -5.53 4.40 -12.07
N ILE A 67 -4.21 4.27 -12.15
CA ILE A 67 -3.35 3.91 -11.03
C ILE A 67 -2.21 4.91 -10.94
N ARG A 68 -1.89 5.36 -9.73
CA ARG A 68 -0.87 6.39 -9.49
C ARG A 68 0.06 5.96 -8.37
N TYR A 69 1.33 6.33 -8.50
CA TYR A 69 2.36 6.08 -7.52
C TYR A 69 2.81 7.37 -6.86
N TYR A 70 2.79 7.40 -5.53
CA TYR A 70 3.30 8.50 -4.71
C TYR A 70 4.31 7.97 -3.71
N LYS A 71 5.57 8.38 -3.83
CA LYS A 71 6.56 8.16 -2.79
C LYS A 71 6.46 9.28 -1.76
N VAL A 72 6.11 8.96 -0.52
CA VAL A 72 5.83 9.96 0.52
C VAL A 72 6.54 9.64 1.83
N PRO A 73 6.92 10.65 2.63
CA PRO A 73 7.44 10.42 3.96
C PRO A 73 6.33 9.94 4.91
N PHE A 74 6.74 9.31 6.00
CA PHE A 74 5.85 8.85 7.07
C PHE A 74 4.93 9.96 7.60
N SER A 75 5.49 11.15 7.86
CA SER A 75 4.75 12.29 8.40
C SER A 75 3.61 12.75 7.50
N TRP A 76 3.82 12.72 6.18
CA TRP A 76 2.79 13.12 5.23
C TRP A 76 1.57 12.19 5.32
N VAL A 77 1.79 10.88 5.45
CA VAL A 77 0.68 9.93 5.63
C VAL A 77 0.00 10.12 6.98
N GLU A 78 0.75 10.44 8.04
CA GLU A 78 0.16 10.77 9.33
C GLU A 78 -0.76 11.99 9.29
N GLU A 79 -0.37 13.03 8.56
CA GLU A 79 -1.16 14.26 8.38
C GLU A 79 -2.39 14.05 7.49
N ASN A 80 -2.30 13.11 6.53
CA ASN A 80 -3.35 12.83 5.54
C ASN A 80 -4.10 11.52 5.82
N MET A 81 -3.98 10.97 7.04
CA MET A 81 -4.46 9.64 7.39
C MET A 81 -5.97 9.49 7.21
N GLU A 82 -6.73 10.57 7.45
CA GLU A 82 -8.19 10.61 7.24
C GLU A 82 -8.58 10.20 5.81
N TYR A 83 -7.80 10.61 4.81
CA TYR A 83 -8.06 10.32 3.39
C TYR A 83 -7.55 8.95 2.93
N MET A 84 -6.88 8.20 3.79
CA MET A 84 -6.37 6.86 3.47
C MET A 84 -7.44 5.81 3.76
N ASN A 85 -7.65 4.90 2.81
CA ASN A 85 -8.65 3.84 2.91
C ASN A 85 -8.07 2.55 3.50
N TYR A 86 -6.88 2.16 3.06
CA TYR A 86 -6.28 0.87 3.41
C TYR A 86 -4.76 1.00 3.62
N PHE A 87 -4.24 0.27 4.60
CA PHE A 87 -2.80 0.20 4.91
C PHE A 87 -2.29 -1.23 4.71
N ALA A 88 -1.38 -1.42 3.75
CA ALA A 88 -0.65 -2.66 3.57
C ALA A 88 0.70 -2.57 4.28
N PHE A 89 0.95 -3.45 5.24
CA PHE A 89 2.22 -3.57 5.94
C PHE A 89 2.88 -4.92 5.67
N MET A 90 4.11 -4.90 5.16
CA MET A 90 4.87 -6.10 4.82
C MET A 90 6.12 -6.23 5.70
N SER A 91 6.33 -7.41 6.28
CA SER A 91 7.48 -7.67 7.15
C SER A 91 7.81 -9.15 7.23
N LYS A 92 9.00 -9.48 7.76
CA LYS A 92 9.33 -10.85 8.14
C LYS A 92 8.59 -11.26 9.41
N PRO A 93 8.50 -12.57 9.73
CA PRO A 93 7.82 -13.03 10.93
C PRO A 93 8.45 -12.43 12.19
N LYS A 94 7.63 -12.20 13.22
CA LYS A 94 8.03 -11.66 14.54
C LYS A 94 8.56 -10.21 14.54
N GLN A 95 8.55 -9.51 13.41
CA GLN A 95 8.88 -8.08 13.39
C GLN A 95 7.70 -7.24 13.90
N PRO A 96 7.97 -6.21 14.72
CA PRO A 96 6.92 -5.31 15.19
C PRO A 96 6.34 -4.50 14.03
N VAL A 97 5.06 -4.13 14.13
CA VAL A 97 4.46 -3.17 13.21
C VAL A 97 5.08 -1.79 13.41
N SER A 98 5.03 -0.95 12.38
CA SER A 98 5.53 0.41 12.48
C SER A 98 4.60 1.28 13.35
N LYS A 99 5.10 2.43 13.82
CA LYS A 99 4.29 3.44 14.49
C LYS A 99 3.14 3.95 13.60
N LEU A 100 3.29 3.94 12.28
CA LEU A 100 2.26 4.39 11.33
C LEU A 100 1.07 3.45 11.39
N ILE A 101 1.36 2.15 11.35
CA ILE A 101 0.35 1.10 11.33
C ILE A 101 -0.37 1.06 12.66
N ALA A 102 0.35 1.15 13.79
CA ALA A 102 -0.26 1.25 15.11
C ALA A 102 -1.18 2.48 15.22
N LYS A 103 -0.78 3.63 14.67
CA LYS A 103 -1.62 4.84 14.65
C LYS A 103 -2.86 4.69 13.77
N ALA A 104 -2.71 4.10 12.59
CA ALA A 104 -3.81 3.81 11.68
C ALA A 104 -4.84 2.88 12.35
N GLU A 105 -4.37 1.88 13.09
CA GLU A 105 -5.22 0.92 13.82
C GLU A 105 -6.04 1.62 14.90
N LEU A 106 -5.40 2.50 15.68
CA LEU A 106 -6.07 3.31 16.69
C LEU A 106 -7.13 4.27 16.10
N GLN A 107 -6.97 4.68 14.84
CA GLN A 107 -7.95 5.49 14.12
C GLN A 107 -9.02 4.66 13.38
N GLY A 108 -9.04 3.35 13.58
CA GLY A 108 -10.02 2.44 12.96
C GLY A 108 -9.85 2.28 11.45
N LYS A 109 -8.63 2.52 10.93
CA LYS A 109 -8.33 2.30 9.51
C LYS A 109 -8.20 0.81 9.21
N GLU A 110 -8.53 0.42 7.98
CA GLU A 110 -8.36 -0.95 7.52
C GLU A 110 -6.88 -1.25 7.26
N ILE A 111 -6.40 -2.37 7.81
CA ILE A 111 -4.98 -2.74 7.77
C ILE A 111 -4.83 -4.19 7.36
N GLY A 112 -4.03 -4.43 6.33
CA GLY A 112 -3.49 -5.74 5.98
C GLY A 112 -2.07 -5.92 6.47
N ILE A 113 -1.85 -6.88 7.36
CA ILE A 113 -0.53 -7.25 7.86
C ILE A 113 -0.07 -8.54 7.15
N PHE A 114 0.98 -8.44 6.35
CA PHE A 114 1.56 -9.55 5.60
C PHE A 114 2.92 -9.91 6.21
N ARG A 115 2.93 -10.94 7.05
CA ARG A 115 4.11 -11.48 7.73
C ARG A 115 4.46 -12.85 7.15
N TYR A 116 5.55 -12.93 6.39
CA TYR A 116 6.01 -14.15 5.73
C TYR A 116 7.52 -14.28 5.81
#